data_AF-A0AAV5AW36-F1
#
_entry.id   AF-A0AAV5AW36-F1
#
_cell.length_a   1.000
_cell.length_b   1.000
_cell.length_c   1.000
_cell.angle_alpha   90.00
_cell.angle_beta   90.00
_cell.angle_gamma   90.00
#
_symmetry.space_group_name_H-M   'P 1'
#
loop_
_entity.id
_entity.type
_entity.pdbx_description
1 polymer ?
#
loop_
_entity_poly.entity_id
_entity_poly.type
_entity_poly.pdbx_seq_one_letter_code
_entity_poly.pdbx_strand_id
1 'polypeptide(L)'
;MGIFKKANNIYITVRDTYTSISGSSYEEAEEVIIEATNGDLELVSQKKVVMQGLGNNSNEDELDGKKVKQEKSQMKNIIKPCDDLSYHLIVWGLTKQEAKYIVKNKEGFIDRRWLLLAKKEIKKLSENFKCLLRISESDVIFEIKIQEYYQTVQGKFPFEQMHYSDGLEESYEIYKNVIMKDFPDKIVSKELYKKEQEAAGFTYEKMWGGVSAITLYSDKEGAFGVTTNGTNQVVINKTYLNIKERKDALEHMTATFAHEAYGHLYFKLLGKWHSHGAIKSLTDNTPQNNKELEIQIKNREDEAANHFTMHADTYAKFL
;
A
#
# COMPACT_ATOMS: atom_id res chain seq x y z
N MET A 1 17.42 17.99 -32.12
CA MET A 1 17.80 16.82 -31.29
C MET A 1 18.24 15.70 -32.22
N GLY A 2 19.49 15.23 -32.13
CA GLY A 2 19.97 14.13 -32.98
C GLY A 2 19.90 12.81 -32.22
N ILE A 3 19.08 11.86 -32.68
CA ILE A 3 19.02 10.50 -32.13
C ILE A 3 19.92 9.62 -32.99
N PHE A 4 21.06 9.21 -32.44
CA PHE A 4 21.96 8.27 -33.09
C PHE A 4 21.93 6.94 -32.34
N LYS A 5 21.30 5.92 -32.93
CA LYS A 5 21.38 4.55 -32.45
C LYS A 5 21.44 3.58 -33.63
N LYS A 6 22.43 2.69 -33.61
CA LYS A 6 22.56 1.61 -34.60
C LYS A 6 21.61 0.49 -34.15
N ALA A 7 20.42 0.46 -34.72
CA ALA A 7 19.42 -0.56 -34.47
C ALA A 7 18.78 -0.97 -35.80
N ASN A 8 18.62 -2.28 -36.01
CA ASN A 8 18.14 -2.80 -37.29
C ASN A 8 16.61 -2.61 -37.48
N ASN A 9 15.86 -2.34 -36.40
CA ASN A 9 14.38 -2.39 -36.40
C ASN A 9 13.74 -1.30 -35.50
N ILE A 10 13.97 -0.01 -35.75
CA ILE A 10 13.22 1.07 -35.07
C ILE A 10 12.24 1.69 -36.06
N TYR A 11 10.97 1.78 -35.66
CA TYR A 11 9.96 2.58 -36.34
C TYR A 11 9.77 3.88 -35.57
N ILE A 12 9.97 5.02 -36.23
CA ILE A 12 9.73 6.34 -35.66
C ILE A 12 8.48 6.91 -36.34
N THR A 13 7.46 7.22 -35.53
CA THR A 13 6.25 7.89 -36.02
C THR A 13 6.23 9.29 -35.45
N VAL A 14 6.25 10.28 -36.33
CA VAL A 14 6.07 11.69 -35.97
C VAL A 14 4.62 12.03 -36.30
N ARG A 15 3.86 12.56 -35.34
CA ARG A 15 2.47 12.94 -35.60
C ARG A 15 2.45 14.08 -36.63
N ASP A 16 1.56 13.96 -37.62
CA ASP A 16 1.33 14.87 -38.75
C ASP A 16 2.36 14.84 -39.91
N THR A 17 3.31 13.91 -39.93
CA THR A 17 4.16 13.66 -41.12
C THR A 17 4.40 12.16 -41.38
N TYR A 18 4.69 11.84 -42.65
CA TYR A 18 4.83 10.48 -43.17
C TYR A 18 5.88 9.64 -42.42
N THR A 19 5.72 8.31 -42.42
CA THR A 19 6.71 7.35 -41.91
C THR A 19 8.04 7.48 -42.66
N SER A 20 9.11 7.83 -41.95
CA SER A 20 10.46 7.94 -42.52
C SER A 20 11.33 6.75 -42.10
N ILE A 21 11.93 6.08 -43.09
CA ILE A 21 12.94 5.04 -42.88
C ILE A 21 14.28 5.62 -43.36
N SER A 22 15.03 6.26 -42.48
CA SER A 22 16.36 6.78 -42.81
C SER A 22 17.34 6.61 -41.64
N GLY A 23 18.63 6.49 -41.96
CA GLY A 23 19.69 6.34 -40.96
C GLY A 23 20.03 7.63 -40.20
N SER A 24 19.56 8.79 -40.67
CA SER A 24 19.70 10.09 -40.00
C SER A 24 18.65 11.05 -40.56
N SER A 25 17.79 11.58 -39.69
CA SER A 25 16.83 12.64 -40.03
C SER A 25 16.94 13.78 -39.03
N TYR A 26 16.74 15.01 -39.51
CA TYR A 26 16.70 16.22 -38.70
C TYR A 26 15.38 16.92 -38.97
N GLU A 27 14.42 16.73 -38.08
CA GLU A 27 13.13 17.42 -38.13
C GLU A 27 12.84 18.08 -36.78
N GLU A 28 12.25 19.28 -36.83
CA GLU A 28 11.63 19.92 -35.68
C GLU A 28 10.20 19.40 -35.55
N ALA A 29 9.95 18.63 -34.50
CA ALA A 29 8.62 18.15 -34.15
C ALA A 29 8.31 18.58 -32.73
N GLU A 30 7.06 18.99 -32.48
CA GLU A 30 6.59 19.30 -31.13
C GLU A 30 6.62 18.05 -30.22
N GLU A 31 6.38 16.87 -30.80
CA GLU A 31 6.35 15.60 -30.09
C GLU A 31 6.92 14.46 -30.94
N VAL A 32 7.77 13.62 -30.34
CA VAL A 32 8.32 12.41 -30.96
C VAL A 32 7.99 11.21 -30.08
N ILE A 33 7.30 10.22 -30.64
CA ILE A 33 6.96 8.96 -29.95
C ILE A 33 7.83 7.84 -30.51
N ILE A 34 8.52 7.12 -29.62
CA ILE A 34 9.41 6.00 -29.98
C ILE A 34 8.90 4.76 -29.27
N GLU A 35 8.56 3.74 -30.05
CA GLU A 35 8.03 2.47 -29.54
C GLU A 35 8.94 1.31 -29.94
N ALA A 36 9.31 0.46 -28.98
CA ALA A 36 10.02 -0.78 -29.27
C ALA A 36 9.02 -1.80 -29.78
N THR A 37 9.20 -2.26 -31.02
CA THR A 37 8.35 -3.33 -31.58
C THR A 37 8.73 -4.72 -31.08
N ASN A 38 9.90 -4.87 -30.43
CA ASN A 38 10.32 -6.11 -29.79
C ASN A 38 11.41 -5.84 -28.72
N GLY A 39 11.21 -6.33 -27.49
CA GLY A 39 12.11 -6.15 -26.34
C GLY A 39 11.98 -4.79 -25.61
N ASP A 40 12.77 -4.61 -24.55
CA ASP A 40 12.76 -3.39 -23.72
C ASP A 40 13.52 -2.23 -24.38
N LEU A 41 12.93 -1.02 -24.33
CA LEU A 41 13.54 0.19 -24.90
C LEU A 41 14.53 0.83 -23.91
N GLU A 42 15.82 0.56 -24.05
CA GLU A 42 16.86 1.27 -23.30
C GLU A 42 17.36 2.53 -24.03
N LEU A 43 17.06 3.70 -23.46
CA LEU A 43 17.55 5.00 -23.89
C LEU A 43 18.73 5.43 -23.01
N VAL A 44 19.92 5.53 -23.61
CA VAL A 44 21.13 6.00 -22.93
C VAL A 44 21.59 7.29 -23.60
N SER A 45 21.42 8.42 -22.92
CA SER A 45 21.91 9.72 -23.39
C SER A 45 23.43 9.82 -23.18
N GLN A 46 24.21 9.74 -24.24
CA GLN A 46 25.63 10.08 -24.16
C GLN A 46 25.80 11.61 -24.16
N LYS A 47 26.06 12.16 -22.97
CA LYS A 47 26.37 13.57 -22.69
C LYS A 47 25.19 14.55 -22.88
N LYS A 48 25.03 15.40 -21.86
CA LYS A 48 24.12 16.54 -21.85
C LYS A 48 24.57 17.56 -22.89
N VAL A 49 24.02 17.50 -24.09
CA VAL A 49 24.17 18.58 -25.08
C VAL A 49 23.15 19.65 -24.70
N VAL A 50 23.63 20.77 -24.18
CA VAL A 50 22.84 22.00 -24.09
C VAL A 50 22.63 22.45 -25.53
N MET A 51 21.38 22.40 -26.03
CA MET A 51 21.05 23.05 -27.30
C MET A 51 21.15 24.56 -27.10
N GLN A 52 22.30 25.12 -27.44
CA GLN A 52 22.51 26.55 -27.56
C GLN A 52 21.89 26.94 -28.90
N GLY A 53 20.70 27.57 -28.85
CA GLY A 53 20.03 28.07 -30.04
C GLY A 53 20.93 29.10 -30.76
N LEU A 54 21.19 28.85 -32.04
CA LEU A 54 21.74 29.83 -32.96
C LEU A 54 20.66 30.89 -33.22
N GLY A 55 20.86 32.08 -32.67
CA GLY A 55 20.04 33.27 -32.92
C GLY A 55 20.87 34.53 -32.71
N ASN A 56 21.17 35.20 -33.82
CA ASN A 56 22.03 36.37 -33.94
C ASN A 56 21.55 37.58 -33.12
N ASN A 57 22.54 38.28 -32.55
CA ASN A 57 22.64 39.69 -32.14
C ASN A 57 21.40 40.59 -32.25
N SER A 58 21.03 41.22 -31.13
CA SER A 58 21.18 42.68 -30.97
C SER A 58 20.96 43.13 -29.50
N ASN A 59 22.02 43.78 -28.99
CA ASN A 59 22.11 44.89 -28.04
C ASN A 59 21.39 44.86 -26.67
N GLU A 60 22.26 44.88 -25.65
CA GLU A 60 22.33 45.76 -24.47
C GLU A 60 21.20 45.76 -23.41
N ASP A 61 21.68 45.47 -22.19
CA ASP A 61 21.27 45.98 -20.88
C ASP A 61 19.83 45.76 -20.39
N GLU A 62 19.67 44.75 -19.51
CA GLU A 62 19.39 45.02 -18.09
C GLU A 62 19.43 43.71 -17.27
N LEU A 63 20.17 43.76 -16.17
CA LEU A 63 20.20 42.75 -15.11
C LEU A 63 18.84 42.68 -14.42
N ASP A 64 18.07 41.61 -14.62
CA ASP A 64 17.14 41.16 -13.60
C ASP A 64 16.92 39.63 -13.61
N GLY A 65 16.90 39.06 -12.41
CA GLY A 65 16.99 37.63 -12.14
C GLY A 65 15.79 36.83 -12.66
N LYS A 66 15.92 36.23 -13.85
CA LYS A 66 15.01 35.15 -14.26
C LYS A 66 15.39 33.84 -13.61
N LYS A 67 14.76 33.58 -12.47
CA LYS A 67 14.54 32.24 -11.88
C LYS A 67 14.19 31.26 -13.01
N VAL A 68 15.12 30.38 -13.35
CA VAL A 68 14.83 29.16 -14.08
C VAL A 68 13.92 28.34 -13.16
N LYS A 69 12.61 28.40 -13.38
CA LYS A 69 11.66 27.39 -12.90
C LYS A 69 12.01 26.10 -13.63
N GLN A 70 13.02 25.38 -13.13
CA GLN A 70 12.91 23.93 -13.13
C GLN A 70 11.60 23.65 -12.41
N GLU A 71 10.65 23.05 -13.09
CA GLU A 71 9.58 22.32 -12.41
C GLU A 71 10.27 21.21 -11.61
N LYS A 72 10.66 21.56 -10.38
CA LYS A 72 10.77 20.59 -9.31
C LYS A 72 9.41 19.92 -9.28
N SER A 73 9.32 18.69 -9.77
CA SER A 73 8.31 17.73 -9.30
C SER A 73 8.23 17.94 -7.79
N GLN A 74 7.18 18.63 -7.32
CA GLN A 74 7.02 18.91 -5.91
C GLN A 74 6.89 17.55 -5.26
N MET A 75 7.83 17.22 -4.37
CA MET A 75 7.79 15.96 -3.64
C MET A 75 6.46 15.91 -2.88
N LYS A 76 5.52 15.13 -3.40
CA LYS A 76 4.16 15.03 -2.87
C LYS A 76 4.18 14.13 -1.64
N ASN A 77 3.56 14.60 -0.56
CA ASN A 77 3.28 13.77 0.60
C ASN A 77 1.87 13.21 0.43
N ILE A 78 1.73 11.89 0.49
CA ILE A 78 0.50 11.20 0.07
C ILE A 78 -0.11 10.35 1.19
N ILE A 79 0.67 10.00 2.22
CA ILE A 79 0.19 9.18 3.35
C ILE A 79 -0.32 10.12 4.45
N LYS A 80 -1.59 10.01 4.80
CA LYS A 80 -2.27 10.89 5.76
C LYS A 80 -2.93 10.08 6.88
N PRO A 81 -2.28 9.93 8.05
CA PRO A 81 -2.99 9.51 9.25
C PRO A 81 -3.99 10.60 9.65
N CYS A 82 -5.26 10.23 9.82
CA CYS A 82 -6.35 11.18 10.06
C CYS A 82 -6.53 11.56 11.54
N ASP A 83 -5.93 10.82 12.46
CA ASP A 83 -5.99 11.05 13.91
C ASP A 83 -4.69 10.60 14.61
N ASP A 84 -4.53 10.91 15.91
CA ASP A 84 -3.29 10.59 16.64
C ASP A 84 -3.05 9.08 16.70
N LEU A 85 -4.09 8.27 16.91
CA LEU A 85 -3.93 6.83 17.02
C LEU A 85 -3.55 6.20 15.66
N SER A 86 -4.15 6.63 14.56
CA SER A 86 -3.80 6.19 13.19
C SER A 86 -2.34 6.47 12.84
N TYR A 87 -1.80 7.61 13.31
CA TYR A 87 -0.37 7.91 13.19
C TYR A 87 0.48 6.92 14.00
N HIS A 88 0.05 6.60 15.22
CA HIS A 88 0.78 5.67 16.08
C HIS A 88 0.73 4.23 15.57
N LEU A 89 -0.35 3.78 14.91
CA LEU A 89 -0.38 2.47 14.26
C LEU A 89 0.73 2.32 13.20
N ILE A 90 1.02 3.38 12.43
CA ILE A 90 2.15 3.38 11.49
C ILE A 90 3.47 3.24 12.26
N VAL A 91 3.64 4.05 13.30
CA VAL A 91 4.87 4.09 14.12
C VAL A 91 5.14 2.74 14.78
N TRP A 92 4.11 2.14 15.37
CA TRP A 92 4.24 0.89 16.12
C TRP A 92 4.50 -0.32 15.23
N GLY A 93 4.07 -0.29 13.97
CA GLY A 93 4.35 -1.36 13.01
C GLY A 93 5.80 -1.38 12.47
N LEU A 94 6.65 -0.45 12.93
CA LEU A 94 8.03 -0.24 12.46
C LEU A 94 9.02 -0.35 13.61
N THR A 95 10.30 -0.55 13.30
CA THR A 95 11.34 -0.55 14.35
C THR A 95 11.45 0.81 15.05
N LYS A 96 11.97 0.84 16.29
CA LYS A 96 12.34 2.07 17.02
C LYS A 96 13.24 3.00 16.21
N GLN A 97 14.13 2.46 15.38
CA GLN A 97 15.05 3.26 14.57
C GLN A 97 14.31 3.95 13.41
N GLU A 98 13.45 3.21 12.72
CA GLU A 98 12.65 3.70 11.59
C GLU A 98 11.57 4.69 12.02
N ALA A 99 10.93 4.44 13.16
CA ALA A 99 9.90 5.30 13.75
C ALA A 99 10.34 6.76 13.88
N LYS A 100 11.64 7.02 14.10
CA LYS A 100 12.21 8.38 14.18
C LYS A 100 12.08 9.19 12.88
N TYR A 101 11.86 8.51 11.76
CA TYR A 101 11.70 9.11 10.44
C TYR A 101 10.24 9.21 10.00
N ILE A 102 9.29 8.75 10.83
CA ILE A 102 7.88 8.98 10.62
C ILE A 102 7.57 10.35 11.20
N VAL A 103 7.55 11.38 10.35
CA VAL A 103 7.35 12.78 10.75
C VAL A 103 6.18 13.35 9.97
N LYS A 104 5.21 13.97 10.66
CA LYS A 104 4.11 14.69 10.01
C LYS A 104 4.58 16.08 9.54
N ASN A 105 4.17 16.46 8.34
CA ASN A 105 4.26 17.85 7.88
C ASN A 105 3.14 18.71 8.50
N LYS A 106 3.08 19.99 8.15
CA LYS A 106 2.09 20.94 8.69
C LYS A 106 0.65 20.57 8.31
N GLU A 107 0.49 19.90 7.18
CA GLU A 107 -0.79 19.45 6.63
C GLU A 107 -1.22 18.07 7.19
N GLY A 108 -0.41 17.47 8.07
CA GLY A 108 -0.69 16.19 8.73
C GLY A 108 -0.32 14.94 7.93
N PHE A 109 0.32 15.08 6.76
CA PHE A 109 0.84 13.97 5.98
C PHE A 109 2.21 13.52 6.50
N ILE A 110 2.54 12.24 6.35
CA ILE A 110 3.91 11.75 6.55
C ILE A 110 4.84 12.41 5.51
N ASP A 111 5.88 13.06 5.99
CA ASP A 111 6.86 13.77 5.16
C ASP A 111 7.80 12.78 4.48
N ARG A 112 7.63 12.62 3.17
CA ARG A 112 8.40 11.71 2.33
C ARG A 112 9.90 11.98 2.37
N ARG A 113 10.33 13.22 2.65
CA ARG A 113 11.76 13.56 2.77
C ARG A 113 12.42 12.77 3.90
N TRP A 114 11.72 12.60 5.03
CA TRP A 114 12.22 11.84 6.16
C TRP A 114 12.26 10.34 5.86
N LEU A 115 11.27 9.81 5.15
CA LEU A 115 11.30 8.41 4.69
C LEU A 115 12.50 8.14 3.78
N LEU A 116 12.77 9.04 2.82
CA LEU A 116 13.92 8.93 1.94
C LEU A 116 15.26 9.11 2.66
N LEU A 117 15.29 9.89 3.75
CA LEU A 117 16.46 10.01 4.61
C LEU A 117 16.73 8.69 5.34
N ALA A 118 15.70 8.07 5.92
CA ALA A 118 15.80 6.76 6.55
C ALA A 118 16.37 5.70 5.60
N LYS A 119 15.94 5.70 4.33
CA LYS A 119 16.46 4.80 3.28
C LYS A 119 17.97 4.94 3.05
N LYS A 120 18.54 6.11 3.33
CA LYS A 120 19.98 6.37 3.20
C LYS A 120 20.76 6.05 4.48
N GLU A 121 20.17 6.33 5.64
CA GLU A 121 20.85 6.26 6.94
C GLU A 121 20.71 4.89 7.64
N ILE A 122 19.62 4.16 7.40
CA ILE A 122 19.37 2.87 8.03
C ILE A 122 19.90 1.75 7.14
N LYS A 123 20.89 1.01 7.65
CA LYS A 123 21.60 -0.05 6.91
C LYS A 123 20.67 -1.19 6.47
N LYS A 124 19.72 -1.60 7.33
CA LYS A 124 18.75 -2.66 7.04
C LYS A 124 17.36 -2.19 7.42
N LEU A 125 16.57 -1.88 6.41
CA LEU A 125 15.16 -1.57 6.58
C LEU A 125 14.35 -2.84 6.80
N SER A 126 13.39 -2.73 7.71
CA SER A 126 12.27 -3.64 7.87
C SER A 126 11.42 -3.65 6.60
N GLU A 127 10.67 -4.72 6.39
CA GLU A 127 9.89 -4.83 5.19
C GLU A 127 8.63 -3.96 5.24
N ASN A 128 8.04 -3.78 6.42
CA ASN A 128 6.96 -2.84 6.65
C ASN A 128 7.39 -1.41 6.26
N PHE A 129 8.63 -1.01 6.57
CA PHE A 129 9.16 0.28 6.14
C PHE A 129 9.35 0.37 4.62
N LYS A 130 9.79 -0.72 3.97
CA LYS A 130 9.90 -0.78 2.50
C LYS A 130 8.54 -0.64 1.83
N CYS A 131 7.49 -1.28 2.37
CA CYS A 131 6.13 -1.11 1.91
C CYS A 131 5.67 0.35 2.05
N LEU A 132 5.93 0.98 3.19
CA LEU A 132 5.60 2.40 3.42
C LEU A 132 6.32 3.33 2.43
N LEU A 133 7.62 3.09 2.17
CA LEU A 133 8.39 3.80 1.16
C LEU A 133 7.75 3.68 -0.23
N ARG A 134 7.36 2.46 -0.63
CA ARG A 134 6.72 2.23 -1.92
C ARG A 134 5.34 2.89 -2.00
N ILE A 135 4.54 2.82 -0.93
CA ILE A 135 3.26 3.52 -0.87
C ILE A 135 3.48 5.02 -1.09
N SER A 136 4.51 5.61 -0.45
CA SER A 136 4.85 7.04 -0.58
C SER A 136 5.21 7.50 -2.01
N GLU A 137 5.40 6.57 -2.95
CA GLU A 137 5.66 6.86 -4.36
C GLU A 137 4.37 6.94 -5.20
N SER A 138 3.21 6.60 -4.64
CA SER A 138 1.94 6.67 -5.36
C SER A 138 1.49 8.12 -5.59
N ASP A 139 0.75 8.34 -6.68
CA ASP A 139 0.14 9.64 -6.99
C ASP A 139 -1.22 9.85 -6.28
N VAL A 140 -1.79 8.78 -5.71
CA VAL A 140 -3.07 8.80 -5.02
C VAL A 140 -2.84 9.01 -3.52
N ILE A 141 -3.63 9.91 -2.92
CA ILE A 141 -3.59 10.12 -1.46
C ILE A 141 -4.08 8.84 -0.78
N PHE A 142 -3.36 8.43 0.26
CA PHE A 142 -3.68 7.32 1.13
C PHE A 142 -4.05 7.83 2.53
N GLU A 143 -5.31 7.66 2.94
CA GLU A 143 -5.77 8.04 4.28
C GLU A 143 -5.87 6.83 5.20
N ILE A 144 -5.49 7.01 6.46
CA ILE A 144 -5.61 5.98 7.50
C ILE A 144 -6.55 6.51 8.57
N LYS A 145 -7.65 5.78 8.79
CA LYS A 145 -8.77 6.23 9.63
C LYS A 145 -9.07 5.18 10.70
N ILE A 146 -9.44 5.64 11.89
CA ILE A 146 -9.97 4.78 12.95
C ILE A 146 -11.40 5.21 13.25
N GLN A 147 -12.36 4.40 12.81
CA GLN A 147 -13.78 4.78 12.78
C GLN A 147 -14.70 3.58 13.09
N GLU A 148 -15.93 3.87 13.51
CA GLU A 148 -16.98 2.86 13.74
C GLU A 148 -17.75 2.52 12.48
N TYR A 149 -17.35 3.07 11.33
CA TYR A 149 -17.97 2.86 10.04
C TYR A 149 -16.95 3.05 8.92
N TYR A 150 -17.29 2.57 7.73
CA TYR A 150 -16.64 2.95 6.48
C TYR A 150 -17.67 3.56 5.53
N GLN A 151 -17.20 4.39 4.59
CA GLN A 151 -18.07 5.11 3.67
C GLN A 151 -17.57 4.97 2.24
N THR A 152 -18.48 4.60 1.36
CA THR A 152 -18.27 4.52 -0.09
C THR A 152 -19.35 5.30 -0.81
N VAL A 153 -19.24 5.39 -2.14
CA VAL A 153 -20.30 5.97 -2.99
C VAL A 153 -21.64 5.24 -2.86
N GLN A 154 -21.64 3.99 -2.37
CA GLN A 154 -22.84 3.19 -2.15
C GLN A 154 -23.54 3.51 -0.81
N GLY A 155 -22.84 4.13 0.13
CA GLY A 155 -23.40 4.46 1.43
C GLY A 155 -22.38 4.48 2.56
N LYS A 156 -22.91 4.56 3.78
CA LYS A 156 -22.15 4.54 5.03
C LYS A 156 -22.54 3.28 5.79
N PHE A 157 -21.57 2.44 6.10
CA PHE A 157 -21.78 1.11 6.68
C PHE A 157 -21.08 1.02 8.04
N PRO A 158 -21.81 0.70 9.11
CA PRO A 158 -21.20 0.53 10.42
C PRO A 158 -20.31 -0.72 10.44
N PHE A 159 -19.24 -0.68 11.21
CA PHE A 159 -18.53 -1.88 11.59
C PHE A 159 -19.28 -2.61 12.70
N GLU A 160 -19.13 -3.92 12.73
CA GLU A 160 -19.57 -4.75 13.84
C GLU A 160 -18.71 -4.50 15.08
N GLN A 161 -19.29 -4.72 16.26
CA GLN A 161 -18.56 -4.57 17.51
C GLN A 161 -17.52 -5.69 17.67
N MET A 162 -16.26 -5.29 17.82
CA MET A 162 -15.19 -6.21 18.16
C MET A 162 -15.45 -6.82 19.55
N HIS A 163 -15.40 -8.14 19.62
CA HIS A 163 -15.52 -8.89 20.86
C HIS A 163 -14.39 -9.91 20.95
N TYR A 164 -13.98 -10.19 22.18
CA TYR A 164 -12.92 -11.13 22.52
C TYR A 164 -13.55 -12.38 23.13
N SER A 165 -13.31 -13.55 22.54
CA SER A 165 -13.87 -14.82 23.02
C SER A 165 -12.84 -15.95 22.98
N ASP A 166 -13.11 -17.02 23.75
CA ASP A 166 -12.57 -18.35 23.42
C ASP A 166 -13.29 -18.76 22.13
N GLY A 167 -12.65 -18.46 21.00
CA GLY A 167 -13.25 -18.50 19.67
C GLY A 167 -13.64 -19.89 19.20
N LEU A 168 -13.38 -20.90 20.02
CA LEU A 168 -13.74 -22.27 19.75
C LEU A 168 -15.26 -22.44 19.61
N GLU A 169 -16.07 -21.80 20.46
CA GLU A 169 -17.53 -21.93 20.38
C GLU A 169 -18.07 -21.35 19.08
N GLU A 170 -17.71 -20.10 18.77
CA GLU A 170 -18.17 -19.40 17.57
C GLU A 170 -17.67 -20.09 16.29
N SER A 171 -16.38 -20.46 16.23
CA SER A 171 -15.84 -21.20 15.08
C SER A 171 -16.53 -22.55 14.90
N TYR A 172 -16.86 -23.24 16.00
CA TYR A 172 -17.56 -24.51 15.95
C TYR A 172 -19.03 -24.36 15.50
N GLU A 173 -19.72 -23.31 15.93
CA GLU A 173 -21.08 -23.02 15.49
C GLU A 173 -21.14 -22.54 14.03
N ILE A 174 -20.16 -21.76 13.56
CA ILE A 174 -20.01 -21.44 12.12
C ILE A 174 -19.76 -22.72 11.32
N TYR A 175 -18.83 -23.55 11.76
CA TYR A 175 -18.55 -24.87 11.16
C TYR A 175 -19.82 -25.70 11.06
N LYS A 176 -20.58 -25.84 12.15
CA LYS A 176 -21.86 -26.54 12.16
C LYS A 176 -22.85 -25.92 11.18
N ASN A 177 -23.05 -24.61 11.19
CA ASN A 177 -24.03 -23.97 10.32
C ASN A 177 -23.70 -24.13 8.83
N VAL A 178 -22.41 -24.08 8.48
CA VAL A 178 -21.93 -24.30 7.11
C VAL A 178 -22.07 -25.78 6.73
N ILE A 179 -21.60 -26.71 7.57
CA ILE A 179 -21.62 -28.15 7.26
C ILE A 179 -23.03 -28.74 7.39
N MET A 180 -23.89 -28.27 8.29
CA MET A 180 -25.29 -28.71 8.40
C MET A 180 -26.07 -28.43 7.12
N LYS A 181 -25.73 -27.34 6.42
CA LYS A 181 -26.43 -26.94 5.19
C LYS A 181 -26.18 -27.91 4.05
N ASP A 182 -24.94 -28.38 3.93
CA ASP A 182 -24.49 -29.13 2.74
C ASP A 182 -24.17 -30.61 3.03
N PHE A 183 -23.78 -30.96 4.27
CA PHE A 183 -23.31 -32.29 4.70
C PHE A 183 -23.57 -32.57 6.20
N PRO A 184 -24.83 -32.69 6.65
CA PRO A 184 -25.16 -32.84 8.07
C PRO A 184 -24.51 -34.06 8.74
N ASP A 185 -24.25 -35.14 7.99
CA ASP A 185 -23.62 -36.36 8.51
C ASP A 185 -22.11 -36.23 8.76
N LYS A 186 -21.49 -35.10 8.35
CA LYS A 186 -20.04 -34.85 8.49
C LYS A 186 -19.67 -33.98 9.69
N ILE A 187 -20.64 -33.65 10.54
CA ILE A 187 -20.41 -32.82 11.72
C ILE A 187 -19.63 -33.61 12.76
N VAL A 188 -18.40 -33.16 13.06
CA VAL A 188 -17.57 -33.74 14.12
C VAL A 188 -17.89 -33.10 15.47
N SER A 189 -17.46 -33.73 16.57
CA SER A 189 -17.59 -33.14 17.91
C SER A 189 -16.74 -31.89 18.06
N LYS A 190 -17.08 -31.02 19.01
CA LYS A 190 -16.34 -29.80 19.32
C LYS A 190 -14.88 -30.09 19.67
N GLU A 191 -14.62 -31.15 20.44
CA GLU A 191 -13.26 -31.56 20.80
C GLU A 191 -12.46 -32.05 19.59
N LEU A 192 -13.08 -32.80 18.68
CA LEU A 192 -12.39 -33.26 17.47
C LEU A 192 -12.12 -32.10 16.52
N TYR A 193 -13.09 -31.20 16.34
CA TYR A 193 -12.91 -29.94 15.61
C TYR A 193 -11.77 -29.11 16.20
N LYS A 194 -11.73 -28.93 17.53
CA LYS A 194 -10.63 -28.23 18.22
C LYS A 194 -9.29 -28.86 17.87
N LYS A 195 -9.18 -30.18 18.02
CA LYS A 195 -7.94 -30.92 17.80
C LYS A 195 -7.46 -30.87 16.35
N GLU A 196 -8.37 -30.97 15.38
CA GLU A 196 -8.05 -30.87 13.95
C GLU A 196 -7.52 -29.47 13.59
N GLN A 197 -8.14 -28.44 14.16
CA GLN A 197 -7.75 -27.04 13.94
C GLN A 197 -6.43 -26.71 14.66
N GLU A 198 -6.23 -27.17 15.90
CA GLU A 198 -4.95 -27.04 16.61
C GLU A 198 -3.82 -27.78 15.89
N ALA A 199 -4.10 -28.96 15.32
CA ALA A 199 -3.15 -29.69 14.48
C ALA A 199 -2.82 -28.93 13.17
N ALA A 200 -3.75 -28.12 12.68
CA ALA A 200 -3.54 -27.18 11.57
C ALA A 200 -2.92 -25.84 12.01
N GLY A 201 -2.57 -25.69 13.29
CA GLY A 201 -1.89 -24.51 13.84
C GLY A 201 -2.81 -23.38 14.29
N PHE A 202 -4.13 -23.61 14.37
CA PHE A 202 -5.08 -22.63 14.88
C PHE A 202 -5.12 -22.64 16.42
N THR A 203 -5.14 -21.45 17.02
CA THR A 203 -5.31 -21.27 18.48
C THR A 203 -6.57 -20.46 18.76
N TYR A 204 -7.39 -20.92 19.70
CA TYR A 204 -8.69 -20.32 20.03
C TYR A 204 -8.66 -19.36 21.21
N GLU A 205 -7.58 -19.40 21.99
CA GLU A 205 -7.29 -18.37 22.96
C GLU A 205 -7.12 -17.07 22.17
N LYS A 206 -8.02 -16.09 22.39
CA LYS A 206 -7.98 -14.73 21.83
C LYS A 206 -8.61 -14.51 20.44
N MET A 207 -9.70 -15.19 20.11
CA MET A 207 -10.38 -14.89 18.83
C MET A 207 -11.10 -13.54 18.90
N TRP A 208 -10.95 -12.78 17.82
CA TRP A 208 -11.57 -11.48 17.62
C TRP A 208 -12.69 -11.63 16.59
N GLY A 209 -13.94 -11.40 17.01
CA GLY A 209 -15.09 -11.39 16.11
C GLY A 209 -15.40 -9.99 15.58
N GLY A 210 -16.06 -9.90 14.42
CA GLY A 210 -16.40 -8.65 13.74
C GLY A 210 -15.42 -8.24 12.63
N VAL A 211 -15.82 -7.29 11.79
CA VAL A 211 -14.97 -6.78 10.71
C VAL A 211 -13.90 -5.85 11.28
N SER A 212 -12.65 -6.32 11.30
CA SER A 212 -11.50 -5.65 11.89
C SER A 212 -11.07 -4.36 11.19
N ALA A 213 -11.06 -4.40 9.86
CA ALA A 213 -10.66 -3.28 9.03
C ALA A 213 -11.08 -3.51 7.58
N ILE A 214 -10.81 -2.51 6.74
CA ILE A 214 -11.08 -2.56 5.32
C ILE A 214 -10.12 -1.65 4.55
N THR A 215 -9.67 -2.12 3.38
CA THR A 215 -9.01 -1.32 2.36
C THR A 215 -10.03 -0.88 1.29
N LEU A 216 -10.16 0.44 1.11
CA LEU A 216 -11.01 1.06 0.10
C LEU A 216 -10.16 1.77 -0.97
N TYR A 217 -10.68 1.77 -2.19
CA TYR A 217 -9.97 2.31 -3.33
C TYR A 217 -10.72 3.46 -4.02
N SER A 218 -9.97 4.33 -4.67
CA SER A 218 -10.47 5.52 -5.38
C SER A 218 -10.94 5.26 -6.81
N ASP A 219 -10.50 4.16 -7.43
CA ASP A 219 -10.53 3.96 -8.89
C ASP A 219 -11.19 2.65 -9.33
N LYS A 220 -11.56 1.76 -8.40
CA LYS A 220 -12.18 0.46 -8.69
C LYS A 220 -13.30 0.18 -7.70
N GLU A 221 -14.40 -0.38 -8.19
CA GLU A 221 -15.39 -1.07 -7.34
C GLU A 221 -14.71 -2.30 -6.72
N GLY A 222 -14.05 -2.11 -5.58
CA GLY A 222 -13.68 -3.23 -4.70
C GLY A 222 -14.94 -3.89 -4.15
N ALA A 223 -14.78 -4.97 -3.40
CA ALA A 223 -15.91 -5.71 -2.81
C ALA A 223 -16.89 -4.84 -1.98
N PHE A 224 -16.43 -3.67 -1.52
CA PHE A 224 -17.18 -2.75 -0.66
C PHE A 224 -17.47 -1.39 -1.31
N GLY A 225 -17.08 -1.18 -2.57
CA GLY A 225 -17.29 0.06 -3.33
C GLY A 225 -16.09 1.03 -3.37
N VAL A 226 -16.34 2.19 -3.98
CA VAL A 226 -15.35 3.26 -4.24
C VAL A 226 -15.42 4.35 -3.16
N THR A 227 -14.29 4.92 -2.78
CA THR A 227 -14.26 6.03 -1.81
C THR A 227 -14.94 7.30 -2.34
N THR A 228 -15.54 8.07 -1.43
CA THR A 228 -16.32 9.26 -1.80
C THR A 228 -15.48 10.51 -2.13
N ASN A 229 -14.18 10.49 -1.80
CA ASN A 229 -13.28 11.64 -1.91
C ASN A 229 -12.10 11.40 -2.85
N GLY A 230 -12.10 10.30 -3.61
CA GLY A 230 -11.03 9.98 -4.56
C GLY A 230 -9.70 9.62 -3.91
N THR A 231 -9.67 9.27 -2.62
CA THR A 231 -8.45 8.78 -1.93
C THR A 231 -8.50 7.26 -1.79
N ASN A 232 -7.35 6.60 -1.69
CA ASN A 232 -7.31 5.24 -1.14
C ASN A 232 -7.38 5.34 0.38
N GLN A 233 -8.04 4.39 1.04
CA GLN A 233 -8.25 4.44 2.49
C GLN A 233 -8.02 3.08 3.12
N VAL A 234 -7.42 3.08 4.31
CA VAL A 234 -7.50 1.97 5.25
C VAL A 234 -8.31 2.47 6.43
N VAL A 235 -9.42 1.80 6.72
CA VAL A 235 -10.29 2.13 7.85
C VAL A 235 -10.21 0.99 8.85
N ILE A 236 -9.64 1.26 10.02
CA ILE A 236 -9.56 0.32 11.13
C ILE A 236 -10.78 0.52 12.02
N ASN A 237 -11.39 -0.59 12.43
CA ASN A 237 -12.58 -0.57 13.27
C ASN A 237 -12.25 0.02 14.66
N LYS A 238 -12.87 1.16 15.00
CA LYS A 238 -12.64 1.82 16.29
C LYS A 238 -13.12 0.98 17.47
N THR A 239 -14.05 0.04 17.26
CA THR A 239 -14.60 -0.77 18.36
C THR A 239 -13.59 -1.76 18.97
N TYR A 240 -12.39 -1.96 18.37
CA TYR A 240 -11.22 -2.52 19.07
C TYR A 240 -10.98 -1.82 20.41
N LEU A 241 -11.23 -0.52 20.44
CA LEU A 241 -11.15 0.32 21.62
C LEU A 241 -12.35 0.17 22.55
N ASN A 242 -13.14 -0.90 22.48
CA ASN A 242 -14.13 -1.21 23.52
C ASN A 242 -13.67 -2.41 24.38
N ILE A 243 -12.57 -3.07 24.00
CA ILE A 243 -12.08 -4.25 24.70
C ILE A 243 -11.24 -3.86 25.91
N LYS A 244 -11.38 -4.66 26.96
CA LYS A 244 -10.75 -4.45 28.26
C LYS A 244 -9.25 -4.63 28.18
N GLU A 245 -8.79 -5.62 27.44
CA GLU A 245 -7.38 -5.93 27.17
C GLU A 245 -6.80 -4.95 26.13
N ARG A 246 -6.70 -3.67 26.52
CA ARG A 246 -6.32 -2.55 25.64
C ARG A 246 -5.01 -2.75 24.89
N LYS A 247 -4.01 -3.33 25.55
CA LYS A 247 -2.71 -3.58 24.93
C LYS A 247 -2.84 -4.55 23.76
N ASP A 248 -3.49 -5.68 23.98
CA ASP A 248 -3.72 -6.72 22.95
C ASP A 248 -4.55 -6.16 21.80
N ALA A 249 -5.55 -5.32 22.09
CA ALA A 249 -6.34 -4.63 21.07
C ALA A 249 -5.47 -3.68 20.21
N LEU A 250 -4.59 -2.87 20.81
CA LEU A 250 -3.71 -1.96 20.08
C LEU A 250 -2.65 -2.69 19.25
N GLU A 251 -2.09 -3.78 19.78
CA GLU A 251 -1.18 -4.67 19.05
C GLU A 251 -1.88 -5.24 17.82
N HIS A 252 -3.10 -5.75 18.00
CA HIS A 252 -3.88 -6.29 16.91
C HIS A 252 -4.26 -5.22 15.88
N MET A 253 -4.71 -4.03 16.29
CA MET A 253 -4.95 -2.91 15.36
C MET A 253 -3.70 -2.55 14.53
N THR A 254 -2.51 -2.65 15.13
CA THR A 254 -1.23 -2.39 14.46
C THR A 254 -0.95 -3.47 13.40
N ALA A 255 -1.16 -4.74 13.74
CA ALA A 255 -1.05 -5.86 12.80
C ALA A 255 -2.08 -5.77 11.68
N THR A 256 -3.34 -5.46 11.99
CA THR A 256 -4.42 -5.24 11.01
C THR A 256 -4.09 -4.07 10.08
N PHE A 257 -3.51 -2.98 10.58
CA PHE A 257 -3.04 -1.91 9.72
C PHE A 257 -1.99 -2.42 8.71
N ALA A 258 -1.02 -3.23 9.15
CA ALA A 258 -0.03 -3.82 8.26
C ALA A 258 -0.66 -4.79 7.24
N HIS A 259 -1.67 -5.58 7.63
CA HIS A 259 -2.45 -6.42 6.73
C HIS A 259 -3.06 -5.60 5.59
N GLU A 260 -3.82 -4.56 5.93
CA GLU A 260 -4.56 -3.76 4.97
C GLU A 260 -3.62 -2.89 4.11
N ALA A 261 -2.70 -2.17 4.74
CA ALA A 261 -1.83 -1.22 4.05
C ALA A 261 -0.67 -1.92 3.30
N TYR A 262 0.02 -2.85 3.95
CA TYR A 262 1.21 -3.50 3.39
C TYR A 262 0.91 -4.82 2.67
N GLY A 263 -0.30 -5.34 2.83
CA GLY A 263 -0.88 -6.39 1.99
C GLY A 263 -1.70 -5.81 0.85
N HIS A 264 -2.97 -5.49 1.10
CA HIS A 264 -3.94 -5.15 0.05
C HIS A 264 -3.58 -3.88 -0.72
N LEU A 265 -3.32 -2.76 -0.04
CA LEU A 265 -2.98 -1.51 -0.73
C LEU A 265 -1.65 -1.63 -1.47
N TYR A 266 -0.61 -2.14 -0.80
CA TYR A 266 0.70 -2.32 -1.41
C TYR A 266 0.66 -3.22 -2.66
N PHE A 267 -0.03 -4.36 -2.61
CA PHE A 267 -0.16 -5.24 -3.77
C PHE A 267 -0.90 -4.58 -4.92
N LYS A 268 -1.94 -3.79 -4.61
CA LYS A 268 -2.62 -3.00 -5.64
C LYS A 268 -1.66 -2.04 -6.33
N LEU A 269 -0.81 -1.35 -5.58
CA LEU A 269 0.20 -0.44 -6.13
C LEU A 269 1.27 -1.14 -6.98
N LEU A 270 1.45 -2.45 -6.79
CA LEU A 270 2.30 -3.28 -7.65
C LEU A 270 1.58 -3.81 -8.89
N GLY A 271 0.28 -3.51 -9.07
CA GLY A 271 -0.54 -4.08 -10.14
C GLY A 271 -0.80 -5.58 -9.95
N LYS A 272 -0.58 -6.13 -8.75
CA LYS A 272 -0.80 -7.53 -8.42
C LYS A 272 -2.22 -7.77 -7.93
N TRP A 273 -2.63 -9.03 -7.94
CA TRP A 273 -3.85 -9.44 -7.24
C TRP A 273 -3.70 -9.14 -5.75
N HIS A 274 -4.59 -8.31 -5.24
CA HIS A 274 -4.56 -7.75 -3.89
C HIS A 274 -5.71 -8.27 -3.01
N SER A 275 -6.33 -9.39 -3.37
CA SER A 275 -7.28 -10.11 -2.51
C SER A 275 -6.74 -11.51 -2.33
N HIS A 276 -6.72 -11.94 -1.07
CA HIS A 276 -6.31 -13.28 -0.68
C HIS A 276 -7.38 -14.34 -0.89
N GLY A 277 -8.60 -13.96 -1.32
CA GLY A 277 -9.69 -14.87 -1.64
C GLY A 277 -10.69 -15.05 -0.48
N ALA A 278 -11.56 -16.04 -0.59
CA ALA A 278 -12.59 -16.32 0.42
C ALA A 278 -12.10 -17.26 1.53
N ILE A 279 -10.96 -17.92 1.32
CA ILE A 279 -10.36 -18.86 2.27
C ILE A 279 -8.95 -18.38 2.55
N LYS A 280 -8.59 -18.26 3.82
CA LYS A 280 -7.22 -17.99 4.26
C LYS A 280 -6.43 -19.28 4.37
N SER A 281 -5.41 -19.47 3.51
CA SER A 281 -4.50 -20.61 3.58
C SER A 281 -3.05 -20.22 3.31
N LEU A 282 -2.15 -20.64 4.21
CA LEU A 282 -0.70 -20.49 4.06
C LEU A 282 -0.06 -21.66 3.30
N THR A 283 -0.81 -22.74 3.06
CA THR A 283 -0.28 -24.00 2.50
C THR A 283 -0.70 -24.21 1.05
N ASP A 284 -1.92 -23.82 0.68
CA ASP A 284 -2.54 -24.16 -0.60
C ASP A 284 -2.68 -22.96 -1.50
N ASN A 285 -2.52 -23.11 -2.81
CA ASN A 285 -2.82 -22.05 -3.77
C ASN A 285 -4.01 -22.49 -4.62
N THR A 286 -5.17 -21.87 -4.43
CA THR A 286 -6.43 -22.27 -5.07
C THR A 286 -7.12 -21.07 -5.70
N PRO A 287 -8.15 -21.25 -6.55
CA PRO A 287 -8.94 -20.11 -7.05
C PRO A 287 -9.58 -19.25 -5.94
N GLN A 288 -9.76 -19.81 -4.74
CA GLN A 288 -10.29 -19.11 -3.57
C GLN A 288 -9.21 -18.69 -2.56
N ASN A 289 -7.92 -18.94 -2.83
CA ASN A 289 -6.81 -18.54 -1.96
C ASN A 289 -5.55 -18.13 -2.74
N ASN A 290 -5.07 -16.91 -2.50
CA ASN A 290 -3.78 -16.44 -3.02
C ASN A 290 -2.68 -16.63 -1.98
N LYS A 291 -2.02 -17.79 -2.03
CA LYS A 291 -0.97 -18.18 -1.07
C LYS A 291 0.19 -17.18 -0.99
N GLU A 292 0.63 -16.65 -2.13
CA GLU A 292 1.77 -15.71 -2.15
C GLU A 292 1.43 -14.43 -1.36
N LEU A 293 0.23 -13.90 -1.57
CA LEU A 293 -0.27 -12.73 -0.85
C LEU A 293 -0.47 -13.05 0.63
N GLU A 294 -1.04 -14.20 0.97
CA GLU A 294 -1.25 -14.62 2.36
C GLU A 294 0.04 -14.69 3.16
N ILE A 295 1.06 -15.33 2.61
CA ILE A 295 2.38 -15.43 3.27
C ILE A 295 2.97 -14.04 3.46
N GLN A 296 2.86 -13.16 2.46
CA GLN A 296 3.37 -11.80 2.58
C GLN A 296 2.60 -11.01 3.65
N ILE A 297 1.27 -11.02 3.62
CA ILE A 297 0.42 -10.40 4.63
C ILE A 297 0.80 -10.90 6.02
N LYS A 298 0.84 -12.21 6.23
CA LYS A 298 1.16 -12.80 7.54
C LYS A 298 2.54 -12.36 8.03
N ASN A 299 3.53 -12.31 7.14
CA ASN A 299 4.85 -11.80 7.50
C ASN A 299 4.82 -10.31 7.91
N ARG A 300 3.98 -9.47 7.26
CA ARG A 300 3.83 -8.04 7.63
C ARG A 300 3.10 -7.86 8.96
N GLU A 301 2.05 -8.66 9.20
CA GLU A 301 1.33 -8.72 10.48
C GLU A 301 2.29 -9.09 11.62
N ASP A 302 3.05 -10.17 11.46
CA ASP A 302 3.98 -10.67 12.47
C ASP A 302 5.11 -9.68 12.72
N GLU A 303 5.65 -9.07 11.67
CA GLU A 303 6.65 -8.02 11.79
C GLU A 303 6.10 -6.80 12.56
N ALA A 304 4.86 -6.39 12.28
CA ALA A 304 4.21 -5.27 12.96
C ALA A 304 3.93 -5.57 14.44
N ALA A 305 3.42 -6.77 14.77
CA ALA A 305 3.20 -7.20 16.14
C ALA A 305 4.52 -7.26 16.94
N ASN A 306 5.57 -7.82 16.34
CA ASN A 306 6.89 -7.86 16.96
C ASN A 306 7.42 -6.44 17.24
N HIS A 307 7.29 -5.51 16.29
CA HIS A 307 7.68 -4.12 16.47
C HIS A 307 6.86 -3.39 17.52
N PHE A 308 5.54 -3.64 17.61
CA PHE A 308 4.65 -2.99 18.57
C PHE A 308 5.19 -3.10 20.00
N THR A 309 5.67 -4.29 20.39
CA THR A 309 6.22 -4.53 21.73
C THR A 309 7.40 -3.62 22.10
N MET A 310 8.15 -3.13 21.11
CA MET A 310 9.29 -2.24 21.30
C MET A 310 8.86 -0.84 21.75
N HIS A 311 7.60 -0.44 21.52
CA HIS A 311 7.11 0.94 21.66
C HIS A 311 6.30 1.20 22.94
N ALA A 312 6.62 0.49 24.03
CA ALA A 312 5.92 0.59 25.31
C ALA A 312 5.81 2.01 25.86
N ASP A 313 6.82 2.83 25.62
CA ASP A 313 6.88 4.24 25.98
C ASP A 313 5.80 5.10 25.29
N THR A 314 5.33 4.69 24.11
CA THR A 314 4.37 5.49 23.32
C THR A 314 2.97 4.89 23.29
N TYR A 315 2.82 3.55 23.37
CA TYR A 315 1.48 2.95 23.44
C TYR A 315 0.87 3.01 24.84
N ALA A 316 1.66 3.14 25.91
CA ALA A 316 1.15 3.20 27.28
C ALA A 316 0.17 4.36 27.53
N LYS A 317 0.28 5.46 26.78
CA LYS A 317 -0.67 6.59 26.87
C LYS A 317 -2.07 6.28 26.33
N PHE A 318 -2.24 5.16 25.63
CA PHE A 318 -3.49 4.71 25.02
C PHE A 318 -4.12 3.50 25.75
N LEU A 319 -3.49 3.03 26.84
CA LEU A 319 -4.02 1.99 27.72
C LEU A 319 -4.98 2.60 28.76
#